data_AF-A0A7X7BWZ3-F1
#
_entry.id   AF-A0A7X7BWZ3-F1
#
_cell.length_a   1.000
_cell.length_b   1.000
_cell.length_c   1.000
_cell.angle_alpha   90.00
_cell.angle_beta   90.00
_cell.angle_gamma   90.00
#
_symmetry.space_group_name_H-M   'P 1'
#
loop_
_entity.id
_entity.type
_entity.pdbx_description
1 polymer ?
#
loop_
_entity_poly.entity_id
_entity_poly.type
_entity_poly.pdbx_seq_one_letter_code
_entity_poly.pdbx_strand_id
1 'polypeptide(L)'
;MLFSQIHGNEDLKAKLVSMADSGKLGHALLFVEEQGMGAIAFALALSQYINCNEHKDGDSCSECNNCYKHSKLIHPDVHFAFPVASTSGLSDQDKKHPISDFFWGPFSQLLIENPYFDEQELYSAIGLENKSGVISVFEAKNIINILSLKPYEGNCNVIIIYLA
;
A
#
# COMPACT_ATOMS: atom_id res chain seq x y z
N MET A 1 -1.94 6.83 -7.52
CA MET A 1 -2.20 5.91 -8.63
C MET A 1 -3.65 6.01 -9.06
N LEU A 2 -3.91 6.03 -10.35
CA LEU A 2 -5.25 6.06 -10.94
C LEU A 2 -5.64 4.69 -11.49
N PHE A 3 -6.93 4.36 -11.52
CA PHE A 3 -7.39 3.11 -12.14
C PHE A 3 -7.08 3.06 -13.63
N SER A 4 -7.17 4.21 -14.30
CA SER A 4 -6.80 4.41 -15.71
C SER A 4 -5.32 4.15 -16.02
N GLN A 5 -4.42 4.17 -15.01
CA GLN A 5 -3.00 3.87 -15.17
C GLN A 5 -2.67 2.38 -15.07
N ILE A 6 -3.62 1.56 -14.61
CA ILE A 6 -3.44 0.12 -14.44
C ILE A 6 -3.86 -0.59 -15.73
N HIS A 7 -3.08 -1.56 -16.20
CA HIS A 7 -3.37 -2.27 -17.44
C HIS A 7 -4.36 -3.42 -17.21
N GLY A 8 -5.38 -3.53 -18.06
CA GLY A 8 -6.34 -4.64 -18.05
C GLY A 8 -7.28 -4.68 -16.85
N ASN A 9 -7.95 -5.81 -16.64
CA ASN A 9 -8.90 -6.06 -15.54
C ASN A 9 -10.01 -4.98 -15.41
N GLU A 10 -10.59 -4.56 -16.53
CA GLU A 10 -11.62 -3.51 -16.56
C GLU A 10 -12.85 -3.86 -15.69
N ASP A 11 -13.26 -5.14 -15.69
CA ASP A 11 -14.35 -5.62 -14.84
C ASP A 11 -14.04 -5.44 -13.35
N LEU A 12 -12.78 -5.66 -12.94
CA LEU A 12 -12.35 -5.45 -11.55
C LEU A 12 -12.35 -3.96 -11.21
N LYS A 13 -11.82 -3.10 -12.09
CA LYS A 13 -11.85 -1.63 -11.88
C LYS A 13 -13.28 -1.14 -11.69
N ALA A 14 -14.18 -1.51 -12.60
CA ALA A 14 -15.59 -1.12 -12.55
C ALA A 14 -16.27 -1.63 -11.26
N LYS A 15 -15.95 -2.86 -10.83
CA LYS A 15 -16.49 -3.42 -9.59
C LYS A 15 -15.98 -2.66 -8.36
N LEU A 16 -14.68 -2.35 -8.27
CA LEU A 16 -14.10 -1.60 -7.15
C LEU A 16 -14.69 -0.20 -7.05
N VAL A 17 -14.80 0.51 -8.18
CA VAL A 17 -15.44 1.82 -8.28
C VAL A 17 -16.90 1.75 -7.80
N SER A 18 -17.67 0.79 -8.32
CA SER A 18 -19.08 0.60 -7.92
C SER A 18 -19.24 0.28 -6.42
N MET A 19 -18.35 -0.53 -5.84
CA MET A 19 -18.36 -0.84 -4.41
C MET A 19 -18.04 0.40 -3.55
N ALA A 20 -17.07 1.21 -3.98
CA ALA A 20 -16.72 2.45 -3.30
C ALA A 20 -17.86 3.48 -3.36
N ASP A 21 -18.39 3.75 -4.55
CA ASP A 21 -19.46 4.75 -4.75
C ASP A 21 -20.78 4.36 -4.05
N SER A 22 -21.07 3.06 -3.96
CA SER A 22 -22.27 2.58 -3.27
C SER A 22 -22.12 2.52 -1.74
N GLY A 23 -20.94 2.85 -1.20
CA GLY A 23 -20.65 2.73 0.24
C GLY A 23 -20.65 1.28 0.76
N LYS A 24 -20.51 0.30 -0.14
CA LYS A 24 -20.53 -1.14 0.17
C LYS A 24 -19.14 -1.77 0.12
N LEU A 25 -18.11 -0.96 0.31
CA LEU A 25 -16.75 -1.44 0.40
C LEU A 25 -16.57 -2.23 1.70
N GLY A 26 -16.05 -3.45 1.61
CA GLY A 26 -15.69 -4.23 2.79
C GLY A 26 -14.56 -3.55 3.57
N HIS A 27 -14.53 -3.75 4.90
CA HIS A 27 -13.46 -3.23 5.76
C HIS A 27 -12.11 -3.93 5.53
N ALA A 28 -12.11 -5.06 4.82
CA ALA A 28 -10.92 -5.78 4.38
C ALA A 28 -11.19 -6.38 3.00
N LEU A 29 -10.22 -6.23 2.10
CA LEU A 29 -10.24 -6.81 0.76
C LEU A 29 -8.98 -7.63 0.57
N LEU A 30 -9.13 -8.84 0.05
CA LEU A 30 -8.02 -9.71 -0.33
C LEU A 30 -7.87 -9.68 -1.85
N PHE A 31 -6.75 -9.16 -2.32
CA PHE A 31 -6.34 -9.27 -3.71
C PHE A 31 -5.48 -10.52 -3.87
N VAL A 32 -5.82 -11.35 -4.86
CA VAL A 32 -5.06 -12.55 -5.21
C VAL A 32 -4.52 -12.33 -6.61
N GLU A 33 -3.22 -12.53 -6.76
CA GLU A 33 -2.53 -12.32 -8.02
C GLU A 33 -1.45 -13.38 -8.25
N GLU A 34 -1.06 -13.53 -9.52
CA GLU A 34 0.24 -14.12 -9.86
C GLU A 34 1.33 -13.05 -9.73
N GLN A 35 2.58 -13.47 -9.55
CA GLN A 35 3.70 -12.55 -9.36
C GLN A 35 3.77 -11.51 -10.50
N GLY A 36 3.79 -10.23 -10.14
CA GLY A 36 3.92 -9.11 -11.08
C GLY A 36 2.63 -8.66 -11.77
N MET A 37 1.45 -9.10 -11.33
CA MET A 37 0.16 -8.73 -11.95
C MET A 37 -0.46 -7.42 -11.42
N GLY A 38 0.17 -6.76 -10.44
CA GLY A 38 -0.16 -5.40 -10.01
C GLY A 38 -1.29 -5.28 -9.00
N ALA A 39 -1.54 -6.26 -8.13
CA ALA A 39 -2.52 -6.17 -7.04
C ALA A 39 -2.26 -4.97 -6.13
N ILE A 40 -0.99 -4.67 -5.83
CA ILE A 40 -0.63 -3.48 -5.06
C ILE A 40 -1.02 -2.18 -5.78
N ALA A 41 -0.95 -2.14 -7.10
CA ALA A 41 -1.40 -1.01 -7.91
C ALA A 41 -2.91 -0.80 -7.76
N PHE A 42 -3.71 -1.89 -7.79
CA PHE A 42 -5.15 -1.84 -7.51
C PHE A 42 -5.46 -1.35 -6.10
N ALA A 43 -4.73 -1.83 -5.09
CA ALA A 43 -4.89 -1.38 -3.71
C ALA A 43 -4.58 0.12 -3.54
N LEU A 44 -3.53 0.61 -4.20
CA LEU A 44 -3.17 2.03 -4.22
C LEU A 44 -4.22 2.89 -4.92
N ALA A 45 -4.70 2.46 -6.09
CA ALA A 45 -5.74 3.18 -6.83
C ALA A 45 -7.03 3.26 -6.02
N LEU A 46 -7.44 2.15 -5.39
CA LEU A 46 -8.61 2.14 -4.51
C LEU A 46 -8.41 3.04 -3.29
N SER A 47 -7.24 3.00 -2.64
CA SER A 47 -6.91 3.86 -1.50
C SER A 47 -7.00 5.34 -1.88
N GLN A 48 -6.47 5.71 -3.05
CA GLN A 48 -6.58 7.07 -3.56
C GLN A 48 -8.03 7.44 -3.85
N TYR A 49 -8.80 6.53 -4.46
CA TYR A 49 -10.19 6.73 -4.82
C TYR A 49 -11.04 7.04 -3.58
N ILE A 50 -10.99 6.20 -2.54
CA ILE A 50 -11.83 6.37 -1.34
C ILE A 50 -11.47 7.60 -0.50
N ASN A 51 -10.22 8.07 -0.58
CA ASN A 51 -9.76 9.29 0.07
C ASN A 51 -9.83 10.52 -0.86
N CYS A 52 -10.30 10.35 -2.09
CA CYS A 52 -10.49 11.46 -3.01
C CYS A 52 -11.72 12.28 -2.61
N ASN A 53 -11.64 13.60 -2.81
CA ASN A 53 -12.75 14.50 -2.49
C ASN A 53 -13.83 14.47 -3.56
N GLU A 54 -13.43 14.25 -4.82
CA GLU A 54 -14.32 14.23 -5.98
C GLU A 54 -13.84 13.17 -6.97
N HIS A 55 -14.76 12.37 -7.51
CA HIS A 55 -14.45 11.37 -8.53
C HIS A 55 -14.79 11.92 -9.92
N LYS A 56 -13.98 11.54 -10.91
CA LYS A 56 -14.15 11.98 -12.30
C LYS A 56 -13.97 10.79 -13.23
N ASP A 57 -14.96 10.56 -14.09
CA ASP A 57 -14.93 9.52 -15.13
C ASP A 57 -14.61 8.10 -14.58
N GLY A 58 -15.07 7.79 -13.37
CA GLY A 58 -14.79 6.50 -12.71
C GLY A 58 -13.38 6.39 -12.11
N ASP A 59 -12.70 7.52 -11.91
CA ASP A 59 -11.36 7.59 -11.33
C ASP A 59 -11.25 8.73 -10.30
N SER A 60 -10.09 8.84 -9.65
CA SER A 60 -9.79 9.92 -8.72
C SER A 60 -9.48 11.23 -9.47
N CYS A 61 -9.86 12.40 -8.92
CA CYS A 61 -9.74 13.68 -9.65
C CYS A 61 -8.30 14.11 -9.98
N SER A 62 -7.28 13.57 -9.31
CA SER A 62 -5.85 13.94 -9.47
C SER A 62 -5.45 15.37 -9.07
N GLU A 63 -6.42 16.24 -8.76
CA GLU A 63 -6.18 17.67 -8.52
C GLU A 63 -6.29 18.05 -7.03
N CYS A 64 -7.00 17.26 -6.21
CA CYS A 64 -7.14 17.54 -4.78
C CYS A 64 -5.85 17.23 -4.00
N ASN A 65 -5.72 17.82 -2.80
CA ASN A 65 -4.57 17.60 -1.92
C ASN A 65 -4.36 16.12 -1.56
N ASN A 66 -5.44 15.36 -1.34
CA ASN A 66 -5.36 13.93 -1.05
C ASN A 66 -4.78 13.16 -2.24
N CYS A 67 -5.25 13.43 -3.46
CA CYS A 67 -4.71 12.83 -4.68
C CYS A 67 -3.23 13.17 -4.88
N TYR A 68 -2.84 14.42 -4.65
CA TYR A 68 -1.44 14.85 -4.76
C TYR A 68 -0.52 14.14 -3.76
N LYS A 69 -0.99 13.92 -2.52
CA LYS A 69 -0.22 13.16 -1.53
C LYS A 69 -0.15 11.67 -1.85
N HIS A 70 -1.25 11.08 -2.33
CA HIS A 70 -1.26 9.69 -2.80
C HIS A 70 -0.33 9.47 -3.99
N SER A 71 -0.29 10.38 -4.96
CA SER A 71 0.60 10.24 -6.13
C SER A 71 2.08 10.27 -5.77
N LYS A 72 2.43 10.86 -4.62
CA LYS A 72 3.77 10.91 -4.06
C LYS A 72 4.02 9.89 -2.95
N LEU A 73 3.04 9.04 -2.64
CA LEU A 73 3.07 8.10 -1.51
C LEU A 73 3.32 8.76 -0.13
N ILE A 74 2.94 10.02 0.06
CA ILE A 74 3.14 10.75 1.32
C ILE A 74 1.83 11.03 2.07
N HIS A 75 0.77 10.27 1.75
CA HIS A 75 -0.51 10.45 2.43
C HIS A 75 -0.42 9.91 3.86
N PRO A 76 -0.74 10.72 4.89
CA PRO A 76 -0.50 10.34 6.29
C PRO A 76 -1.35 9.16 6.76
N ASP A 77 -2.50 8.94 6.11
CA ASP A 77 -3.47 7.89 6.45
C ASP A 77 -3.33 6.61 5.60
N VAL A 78 -2.25 6.49 4.82
CA VAL A 78 -1.96 5.30 4.01
C VAL A 78 -0.68 4.67 4.54
N HIS A 79 -0.83 3.44 5.01
CA HIS A 79 0.25 2.68 5.64
C HIS A 79 0.52 1.40 4.88
N PHE A 80 1.73 0.86 5.05
CA PHE A 80 2.19 -0.33 4.36
C PHE A 80 2.77 -1.32 5.35
N ALA A 81 2.37 -2.57 5.23
CA ALA A 81 3.00 -3.69 5.92
C ALA A 81 3.44 -4.70 4.88
N PHE A 82 4.66 -5.20 5.01
CA PHE A 82 5.24 -6.18 4.12
C PHE A 82 6.31 -6.99 4.87
N PRO A 83 6.67 -8.20 4.40
CA PRO A 83 7.66 -9.03 5.05
C PRO A 83 9.02 -8.32 5.15
N VAL A 84 9.57 -8.28 6.37
CA VAL A 84 10.89 -7.70 6.63
C VAL A 84 11.74 -8.62 7.50
N ALA A 85 13.04 -8.38 7.55
CA ALA A 85 13.94 -9.03 8.50
C ALA A 85 15.06 -8.08 8.96
N SER A 86 15.83 -8.53 9.94
CA SER A 86 16.95 -7.78 10.48
C SER A 86 18.09 -7.64 9.46
N THR A 87 18.39 -6.41 9.05
CA THR A 87 19.48 -6.05 8.13
C THR A 87 20.57 -5.26 8.84
N SER A 88 21.76 -5.18 8.23
CA SER A 88 22.90 -4.42 8.77
C SER A 88 22.64 -2.91 8.84
N GLY A 89 21.77 -2.38 7.97
CA GLY A 89 21.42 -0.97 7.90
C GLY A 89 20.51 -0.46 9.02
N LEU A 90 19.89 -1.36 9.79
CA LEU A 90 19.06 -1.00 10.94
C LEU A 90 19.91 -0.68 12.19
N SER A 91 19.36 0.17 13.07
CA SER A 91 19.94 0.38 14.40
C SER A 91 19.89 -0.90 15.25
N ASP A 92 20.71 -1.00 16.28
CA ASP A 92 20.73 -2.21 17.14
C ASP A 92 19.41 -2.44 17.89
N GLN A 93 18.61 -1.39 18.09
CA GLN A 93 17.28 -1.51 18.67
C GLN A 93 16.30 -2.07 17.63
N ASP A 94 16.29 -1.49 16.43
CA ASP A 94 15.37 -1.85 15.34
C ASP A 94 15.64 -3.28 14.83
N LYS A 95 16.91 -3.72 14.86
CA LYS A 95 17.28 -5.09 14.51
C LYS A 95 16.58 -6.17 15.36
N LYS A 96 16.17 -5.86 16.59
CA LYS A 96 15.47 -6.81 17.47
C LYS A 96 14.00 -6.95 17.08
N HIS A 97 13.41 -5.89 16.55
CA HIS A 97 11.98 -5.77 16.25
C HIS A 97 11.78 -5.09 14.89
N PRO A 98 12.25 -5.69 13.79
CA PRO A 98 12.14 -5.06 12.47
C PRO A 98 10.66 -4.95 12.07
N ILE A 99 10.28 -3.77 11.59
CA ILE A 99 8.95 -3.46 11.03
C ILE A 99 9.11 -2.77 9.68
N SER A 100 8.09 -2.82 8.83
CA SER A 100 8.07 -2.27 7.47
C SER A 100 8.39 -0.77 7.42
N ASP A 101 7.95 -0.01 8.42
CA ASP A 101 8.16 1.44 8.50
C ASP A 101 9.64 1.84 8.41
N PHE A 102 10.55 1.00 8.91
CA PHE A 102 11.99 1.25 8.86
C PHE A 102 12.58 1.13 7.44
N PHE A 103 11.84 0.52 6.53
CA PHE A 103 12.23 0.28 5.13
C PHE A 103 11.42 1.12 4.15
N TRP A 104 10.68 2.12 4.65
CA TRP A 104 9.82 2.98 3.81
C TRP A 104 10.56 3.65 2.66
N GLY A 105 11.79 4.14 2.90
CA GLY A 105 12.62 4.81 1.89
C GLY A 105 12.80 3.96 0.62
N PRO A 106 13.49 2.80 0.70
CA PRO A 106 13.67 1.93 -0.45
C PRO A 106 12.35 1.36 -1.00
N PHE A 107 11.39 1.04 -0.14
CA PHE A 107 10.08 0.51 -0.57
C PHE A 107 9.30 1.52 -1.42
N SER A 108 9.17 2.75 -0.96
CA SER A 108 8.43 3.81 -1.67
C SER A 108 9.10 4.16 -2.99
N GLN A 109 10.43 4.15 -3.05
CA GLN A 109 11.17 4.33 -4.29
C GLN A 109 10.84 3.20 -5.29
N LEU A 110 10.93 1.94 -4.86
CA LEU A 110 10.57 0.79 -5.69
C LEU A 110 9.12 0.89 -6.20
N LEU A 111 8.17 1.25 -5.34
CA LEU A 111 6.76 1.35 -5.69
C LEU A 111 6.46 2.47 -6.71
N ILE A 112 7.21 3.57 -6.65
CA ILE A 112 7.12 4.66 -7.63
C ILE A 112 7.71 4.23 -8.98
N GLU A 113 8.85 3.53 -8.96
CA GLU A 113 9.57 3.11 -10.17
C GLU A 113 8.86 1.95 -10.88
N ASN A 114 8.39 0.96 -10.13
CA ASN A 114 7.78 -0.26 -10.65
C ASN A 114 6.61 -0.75 -9.75
N PRO A 115 5.34 -0.35 -9.96
CA PRO A 115 4.21 -0.83 -9.16
C PRO A 115 3.80 -2.29 -9.45
N TYR A 116 4.55 -3.00 -10.29
CA TYR A 116 4.37 -4.42 -10.64
C TYR A 116 5.55 -5.27 -10.17
N PHE A 117 6.30 -4.78 -9.19
CA PHE A 117 7.45 -5.50 -8.65
C PHE A 117 7.04 -6.85 -8.04
N ASP A 118 7.96 -7.82 -8.09
CA ASP A 118 7.81 -9.10 -7.41
C ASP A 118 8.47 -9.13 -6.02
N GLU A 119 8.34 -10.27 -5.33
CA GLU A 119 8.93 -10.48 -4.00
C GLU A 119 10.47 -10.36 -4.01
N GLN A 120 11.14 -10.78 -5.08
CA GLN A 120 12.59 -10.71 -5.18
C GLN A 120 13.06 -9.27 -5.34
N GLU A 121 12.39 -8.50 -6.19
CA GLU A 121 12.64 -7.07 -6.36
C GLU A 121 12.44 -6.30 -5.05
N LEU A 122 11.37 -6.60 -4.30
CA LEU A 122 11.15 -6.07 -2.97
C LEU A 122 12.33 -6.37 -2.04
N TYR A 123 12.70 -7.65 -1.92
CA TYR A 123 13.78 -8.07 -1.03
C TYR A 123 15.12 -7.46 -1.41
N SER A 124 15.43 -7.35 -2.71
CA SER A 124 16.59 -6.63 -3.18
C SER A 124 16.56 -5.14 -2.80
N ALA A 125 15.42 -4.46 -2.96
CA ALA A 125 15.29 -3.05 -2.62
C ALA A 125 15.51 -2.79 -1.12
N ILE A 126 14.99 -3.66 -0.25
CA ILE A 126 15.10 -3.51 1.21
C ILE A 126 16.34 -4.19 1.82
N GLY A 127 17.23 -4.75 0.99
CA GLY A 127 18.51 -5.32 1.41
C GLY A 127 18.41 -6.67 2.13
N LEU A 128 17.40 -7.47 1.79
CA LEU A 128 17.20 -8.84 2.28
C LEU A 128 17.88 -9.85 1.36
N GLU A 129 19.21 -9.84 1.34
CA GLU A 129 19.97 -10.84 0.60
C GLU A 129 19.93 -12.19 1.33
N ASN A 130 19.35 -13.21 0.69
CA ASN A 130 19.27 -14.61 1.18
C ASN A 130 18.46 -14.83 2.48
N LYS A 131 17.66 -13.84 2.92
CA LYS A 131 16.76 -13.97 4.07
C LYS A 131 15.33 -13.82 3.61
N SER A 132 14.45 -14.73 4.04
CA SER A 132 13.01 -14.55 3.91
C SER A 132 12.54 -13.47 4.89
N GLY A 133 11.76 -12.51 4.41
CA GLY A 133 11.05 -11.59 5.27
C GLY A 133 9.91 -12.30 6.03
N VAL A 134 9.47 -11.69 7.13
CA VAL A 134 8.25 -12.12 7.84
C VAL A 134 7.47 -10.90 8.32
N ILE A 135 6.13 -11.00 8.33
CA ILE A 135 5.26 -10.07 9.03
C ILE A 135 5.18 -10.54 10.50
N SER A 136 5.98 -9.91 11.36
CA SER A 136 6.16 -10.35 12.74
C SER A 136 5.01 -9.96 13.68
N VAL A 137 5.00 -10.49 14.90
CA VAL A 137 4.08 -10.02 15.97
C VAL A 137 4.28 -8.54 16.30
N PHE A 138 5.49 -7.99 16.06
CA PHE A 138 5.74 -6.56 16.25
C PHE A 138 5.06 -5.74 15.15
N GLU A 139 5.10 -6.22 13.90
CA GLU A 139 4.36 -5.63 12.78
C GLU A 139 2.85 -5.68 13.07
N ALA A 140 2.31 -6.83 13.46
CA ALA A 140 0.89 -6.95 13.82
C ALA A 140 0.46 -5.96 14.92
N LYS A 141 1.30 -5.73 15.93
CA LYS A 141 1.04 -4.70 16.97
C LYS A 141 1.08 -3.29 16.39
N ASN A 142 2.00 -3.01 15.48
CA ASN A 142 2.08 -1.72 14.78
C ASN A 142 0.81 -1.47 13.94
N ILE A 143 0.37 -2.47 13.17
CA ILE A 143 -0.87 -2.43 12.38
C ILE A 143 -2.07 -2.11 13.28
N ILE A 144 -2.23 -2.82 14.41
CA ILE A 144 -3.34 -2.58 15.34
C ILE A 144 -3.27 -1.15 15.90
N ASN A 145 -2.08 -0.67 16.25
CA ASN A 145 -1.89 0.69 16.75
C ASN A 145 -2.31 1.72 15.70
N ILE A 146 -1.83 1.59 14.45
CA ILE A 146 -2.20 2.45 13.32
C ILE A 146 -3.72 2.47 13.09
N LEU A 147 -4.35 1.30 13.03
CA LEU A 147 -5.81 1.18 12.80
C LEU A 147 -6.65 1.73 13.95
N SER A 148 -6.08 1.86 15.15
CA SER A 148 -6.76 2.48 16.29
C SER A 148 -6.78 4.02 16.21
N LEU A 149 -5.94 4.61 15.37
CA LEU A 149 -5.89 6.05 15.18
C LEU A 149 -7.05 6.52 14.30
N LYS A 150 -7.47 7.77 14.51
CA LYS A 150 -8.43 8.43 13.64
C LYS A 150 -7.70 8.93 12.38
N PRO A 151 -8.34 8.90 11.20
CA PRO A 151 -7.80 9.53 10.01
C PRO A 151 -7.50 11.01 10.25
N TYR A 152 -6.34 11.45 9.78
CA TYR A 152 -5.83 12.80 9.94
C TYR A 152 -6.37 13.74 8.85
N GLU A 153 -6.29 13.33 7.58
CA GLU A 153 -6.70 14.14 6.41
C GLU A 153 -7.71 13.44 5.50
N GLY A 154 -7.61 12.13 5.38
CA GLY A 154 -8.46 11.30 4.54
C GLY A 154 -9.81 10.99 5.17
N ASN A 155 -10.67 10.34 4.39
CA ASN A 155 -11.94 9.82 4.87
C ASN A 155 -11.76 8.56 5.74
N CYS A 156 -10.69 7.79 5.48
CA CYS A 156 -10.40 6.56 6.18
C CYS A 156 -8.89 6.26 6.26
N ASN A 157 -8.51 5.51 7.29
CA ASN A 157 -7.17 4.95 7.43
C ASN A 157 -7.09 3.67 6.61
N VAL A 158 -6.08 3.58 5.75
CA VAL A 158 -5.86 2.44 4.88
C VAL A 158 -4.54 1.81 5.24
N ILE A 159 -4.54 0.49 5.39
CA ILE A 159 -3.31 -0.28 5.43
C ILE A 159 -3.28 -1.28 4.27
N ILE A 160 -2.21 -1.19 3.48
CA ILE A 160 -1.95 -2.11 2.39
C ILE A 160 -0.94 -3.13 2.92
N ILE A 161 -1.39 -4.38 3.04
CA ILE A 161 -0.54 -5.49 3.46
C ILE A 161 -0.14 -6.27 2.19
N TYR A 162 1.13 -6.25 1.85
CA TYR A 162 1.68 -6.92 0.67
C TYR A 162 2.40 -8.22 1.10
N LEU A 163 2.24 -9.30 0.33
CA LEU A 163 2.77 -10.65 0.64
C LEU A 163 2.36 -11.15 2.04
N ALA A 164 1.05 -11.11 2.30
CA ALA A 164 0.43 -11.53 3.57
C ALA A 164 0.12 -13.03 3.63
#